data_AF-A0A4P6FH90-F1
#
_entry.id   AF-A0A4P6FH90-F1
#
_cell.length_a   1.000
_cell.length_b   1.000
_cell.length_c   1.000
_cell.angle_alpha   90.00
_cell.angle_beta   90.00
_cell.angle_gamma   90.00
#
_symmetry.space_group_name_H-M   'P 1'
#
loop_
_entity.id
_entity.type
_entity.pdbx_description
1 polymer ?
#
loop_
_entity_poly.entity_id
_entity_poly.type
_entity_poly.pdbx_seq_one_letter_code
_entity_poly.pdbx_strand_id
1 'polypeptide(L)'
;MSLALFAAALAVAAAVPAEPATCVFGTAPPEACQVGFSVAGGTMRMQARGKSGKRAVFVGRRQSGWWSGTLDGAPAMAYERNRGNVVFSTRDLRRTFQYWTAGNEHGSY
;
A
#
# COMPACT_ATOMS: atom_id res chain seq x y z
N MET A 1 -39.15 28.90 -21.57
CA MET A 1 -37.96 28.21 -22.11
C MET A 1 -37.18 27.67 -20.92
N SER A 2 -36.98 26.36 -20.88
CA SER A 2 -36.70 25.57 -19.68
C SER A 2 -35.30 25.77 -19.08
N LEU A 3 -35.23 25.80 -17.74
CA LEU A 3 -33.99 25.67 -16.96
C LEU A 3 -33.41 24.26 -17.14
N ALA A 4 -32.18 24.15 -17.64
CA ALA A 4 -31.43 22.90 -17.63
C ALA A 4 -30.65 22.78 -16.31
N LEU A 5 -31.15 21.93 -15.42
CA LEU A 5 -30.43 21.45 -14.23
C LEU A 5 -29.33 20.48 -14.67
N PHE A 6 -28.06 20.90 -14.57
CA PHE A 6 -26.93 19.98 -14.65
C PHE A 6 -26.73 19.29 -13.30
N ALA A 7 -27.20 18.04 -13.19
CA ALA A 7 -26.87 17.16 -12.07
C ALA A 7 -25.43 16.64 -12.26
N ALA A 8 -24.50 17.12 -11.42
CA ALA A 8 -23.15 16.60 -11.37
C ALA A 8 -23.16 15.20 -10.72
N ALA A 9 -22.93 14.16 -11.52
CA ALA A 9 -22.71 12.81 -11.03
C ALA A 9 -21.34 12.74 -10.34
N LEU A 10 -21.32 12.76 -9.01
CA LEU A 10 -20.15 12.44 -8.21
C LEU A 10 -19.86 10.93 -8.36
N ALA A 11 -18.90 10.58 -9.21
CA ALA A 11 -18.34 9.24 -9.23
C ALA A 11 -17.55 9.01 -7.94
N VAL A 12 -18.16 8.28 -6.99
CA VAL A 12 -17.46 7.80 -5.80
C VAL A 12 -16.46 6.73 -6.26
N ALA A 13 -15.17 7.05 -6.20
CA ALA A 13 -14.12 6.07 -6.44
C ALA A 13 -14.21 5.00 -5.34
N ALA A 14 -14.59 3.78 -5.71
CA ALA A 14 -14.65 2.65 -4.79
C ALA A 14 -13.24 2.33 -4.29
N ALA A 15 -12.95 2.65 -3.03
CA ALA A 15 -11.77 2.15 -2.36
C ALA A 15 -11.95 0.64 -2.12
N VAL A 16 -10.96 -0.17 -2.54
CA VAL A 16 -10.95 -1.59 -2.18
C VAL A 16 -10.83 -1.66 -0.66
N PRO A 17 -11.69 -2.42 0.04
CA PRO A 17 -11.61 -2.53 1.49
C PRO A 17 -10.23 -3.02 1.89
N ALA A 18 -9.69 -2.47 2.97
CA ALA A 18 -8.44 -2.97 3.52
C ALA A 18 -8.63 -4.43 3.94
N GLU A 19 -7.69 -5.29 3.55
CA GLU A 19 -7.71 -6.71 3.88
C GLU A 19 -6.75 -7.01 5.05
N PRO A 20 -7.07 -8.02 5.89
CA PRO A 20 -6.16 -8.52 6.89
C PRO A 20 -4.88 -9.05 6.27
N ALA A 21 -3.74 -8.69 6.87
CA ALA A 21 -2.43 -9.13 6.47
C ALA A 21 -1.53 -9.34 7.70
N THR A 22 -0.37 -9.94 7.47
CA THR A 22 0.74 -9.89 8.41
C THR A 22 1.78 -8.90 7.88
N CYS A 23 2.28 -8.04 8.75
CA CYS A 23 3.27 -7.02 8.44
C CYS A 23 4.52 -7.18 9.30
N VAL A 24 5.67 -6.83 8.73
CA VAL A 24 6.95 -6.71 9.44
C VAL A 24 7.48 -5.31 9.19
N PHE A 25 7.71 -4.56 10.27
CA PHE A 25 8.29 -3.21 10.20
C PHE A 25 9.70 -3.23 10.81
N GLY A 26 10.71 -3.07 9.97
CA GLY A 26 12.12 -3.20 10.36
C GLY A 26 12.48 -4.64 10.70
N THR A 27 13.13 -4.82 11.86
CA THR A 27 13.51 -6.14 12.40
C THR A 27 12.59 -6.62 13.51
N ALA A 28 11.42 -5.99 13.68
CA ALA A 28 10.45 -6.40 14.69
C ALA A 28 9.79 -7.76 14.32
N PRO A 29 9.27 -8.51 15.31
CA PRO A 29 8.44 -9.68 15.02
C PRO A 29 7.25 -9.34 14.12
N PRO A 30 6.78 -10.28 13.27
CA PRO A 30 5.58 -10.10 12.47
C PRO A 30 4.36 -9.76 13.32
N GLU A 31 3.51 -8.87 12.82
CA GLU A 31 2.27 -8.47 13.49
C GLU A 31 1.07 -8.44 12.55
N ALA A 32 -0.13 -8.60 13.11
CA ALA A 32 -1.36 -8.39 12.36
C ALA A 32 -1.45 -6.93 11.89
N CYS A 33 -1.91 -6.74 10.66
CA CYS A 33 -2.10 -5.43 10.05
C CYS A 33 -3.27 -5.43 9.06
N GLN A 34 -3.63 -4.24 8.61
CA GLN A 34 -4.60 -4.01 7.54
C GLN A 34 -3.87 -3.39 6.36
N VAL A 35 -4.06 -3.93 5.15
CA VAL A 35 -3.46 -3.43 3.91
C VAL A 35 -4.56 -3.08 2.92
N GLY A 36 -4.53 -1.90 2.33
CA GLY A 36 -5.51 -1.45 1.34
C GLY A 36 -4.83 -0.95 0.07
N PHE A 37 -5.50 -1.17 -1.06
CA PHE A 37 -5.06 -0.72 -2.37
C PHE A 37 -6.11 0.18 -3.02
N SER A 38 -5.64 1.17 -3.75
CA SER A 38 -6.50 2.02 -4.59
C SER A 38 -5.77 2.33 -5.89
N VAL A 39 -6.52 2.53 -6.97
CA VAL A 39 -5.96 2.88 -8.28
C VAL A 39 -6.64 4.13 -8.78
N ALA A 40 -5.85 5.13 -9.16
CA ALA A 40 -6.33 6.38 -9.75
C ALA A 40 -5.37 6.81 -10.87
N GLY A 41 -5.91 7.04 -12.08
CA GLY A 41 -5.11 7.52 -13.22
C GLY A 41 -3.89 6.65 -13.55
N GLY A 42 -3.99 5.31 -13.42
CA GLY A 42 -2.88 4.38 -13.66
C GLY A 42 -1.83 4.32 -12.53
N THR A 43 -2.00 5.12 -11.48
CA THR A 43 -1.20 5.06 -10.26
C THR A 43 -1.90 4.16 -9.25
N MET A 44 -1.18 3.17 -8.73
CA MET A 44 -1.59 2.35 -7.60
C MET A 44 -1.06 2.97 -6.31
N ARG A 45 -1.90 3.01 -5.29
CA ARG A 45 -1.55 3.42 -3.93
C ARG A 45 -1.81 2.26 -2.98
N MET A 46 -0.79 1.89 -2.22
CA MET A 46 -0.86 0.92 -1.14
C MET A 46 -0.75 1.64 0.21
N GLN A 47 -1.57 1.23 1.17
CA GLN A 47 -1.54 1.72 2.54
C GLN A 47 -1.59 0.54 3.50
N ALA A 48 -0.70 0.50 4.48
CA ALA A 48 -0.73 -0.50 5.55
C ALA A 48 -0.75 0.16 6.93
N ARG A 49 -1.48 -0.46 7.86
CA ARG A 49 -1.52 -0.07 9.27
C ARG A 49 -1.33 -1.30 10.15
N GLY A 50 -0.22 -1.32 10.89
CA GLY A 50 0.12 -2.36 11.85
C GLY A 50 -0.61 -2.21 13.17
N LYS A 51 -0.76 -3.31 13.92
CA LYS A 51 -1.30 -3.32 15.29
C LYS A 51 -0.47 -2.43 16.23
N SER A 52 0.84 -2.33 16.02
CA SER A 52 1.74 -1.41 16.74
C SER A 52 1.48 0.09 16.45
N GLY A 53 0.57 0.42 15.53
CA GLY A 53 0.30 1.79 15.10
C GLY A 53 1.18 2.28 13.96
N LYS A 54 2.19 1.49 13.57
CA LYS A 54 3.08 1.79 12.42
C LYS A 54 2.32 1.82 11.11
N ARG A 55 2.80 2.64 10.17
CA ARG A 55 2.14 2.93 8.90
C ARG A 55 3.11 2.87 7.73
N ALA A 56 2.64 2.28 6.64
CA ALA A 56 3.30 2.31 5.35
C ALA A 56 2.36 2.92 4.31
N VAL A 57 2.86 3.80 3.46
CA VAL A 57 2.10 4.39 2.36
C VAL A 57 2.99 4.46 1.15
N PHE A 58 2.59 3.84 0.04
CA PHE A 58 3.37 3.80 -1.18
C PHE A 58 2.51 4.10 -2.40
N VAL A 59 3.11 4.72 -3.39
CA VAL A 59 2.53 4.95 -4.72
C VAL A 59 3.49 4.45 -5.79
N GLY A 60 2.93 3.80 -6.81
CA GLY A 60 3.66 3.23 -7.92
C GLY A 60 2.78 3.19 -9.16
N ARG A 61 3.38 3.06 -10.34
CA ARG A 61 2.59 2.80 -11.54
C ARG A 61 2.06 1.37 -11.52
N ARG A 62 0.86 1.16 -12.03
CA ARG A 62 0.34 -0.21 -12.22
C ARG A 62 1.32 -1.00 -13.09
N GLN A 63 1.63 -2.24 -12.70
CA GLN A 63 2.63 -3.12 -13.36
C GLN A 63 4.10 -2.63 -13.30
N SER A 64 4.42 -1.64 -12.47
CA SER A 64 5.79 -1.28 -12.12
C SER A 64 6.19 -2.01 -10.85
N GLY A 65 7.39 -2.59 -10.82
CA GLY A 65 7.98 -3.09 -9.58
C GLY A 65 8.43 -1.97 -8.64
N TRP A 66 8.52 -0.72 -9.10
CA TRP A 66 9.01 0.42 -8.32
C TRP A 66 7.90 1.24 -7.68
N TRP A 67 8.13 1.60 -6.42
CA TRP A 67 7.23 2.42 -5.61
C TRP A 67 8.02 3.49 -4.83
N SER A 68 7.35 4.59 -4.54
CA SER A 68 7.84 5.68 -3.68
C SER A 68 6.82 5.96 -2.59
N GLY A 69 7.25 6.40 -1.41
CA GLY A 69 6.32 6.53 -0.31
C GLY A 69 6.95 6.91 1.02
N THR A 70 6.31 6.47 2.09
CA THR A 70 6.74 6.74 3.46
C THR A 70 6.54 5.53 4.38
N LEU A 71 7.46 5.39 5.34
CA LEU A 71 7.32 4.55 6.53
C LEU A 71 7.26 5.46 7.75
N ASP A 72 6.13 5.44 8.47
CA ASP A 72 5.85 6.34 9.60
C ASP A 72 6.13 7.82 9.28
N GLY A 73 5.80 8.23 8.05
CA GLY A 73 6.02 9.60 7.54
C GLY A 73 7.44 9.88 7.04
N ALA A 74 8.42 9.00 7.28
CA ALA A 74 9.77 9.14 6.74
C ALA A 74 9.82 8.67 5.29
N PRO A 75 10.48 9.40 4.36
CA PRO A 75 10.60 9.01 2.96
C PRO A 75 11.19 7.60 2.78
N ALA A 76 10.62 6.83 1.86
CA ALA A 76 11.03 5.47 1.54
C ALA A 76 10.77 5.14 0.06
N MET A 77 11.43 4.10 -0.45
CA MET A 77 11.12 3.50 -1.75
C MET A 77 10.79 2.02 -1.54
N ALA A 78 10.13 1.41 -2.50
CA ALA A 78 9.90 -0.03 -2.48
C ALA A 78 10.22 -0.64 -3.84
N TYR A 79 10.61 -1.91 -3.81
CA TYR A 79 10.69 -2.73 -5.00
C TYR A 79 9.93 -4.04 -4.77
N GLU A 80 8.97 -4.33 -5.63
CA GLU A 80 8.15 -5.54 -5.58
C GLU A 80 8.96 -6.74 -6.04
N ARG A 81 9.16 -7.74 -5.17
CA ARG A 81 9.84 -9.00 -5.52
C ARG A 81 8.81 -10.12 -5.58
N ASN A 82 8.44 -10.55 -6.78
CA ASN A 82 7.52 -11.68 -7.02
C ASN A 82 6.12 -11.47 -6.40
N ARG A 83 5.51 -10.30 -6.60
CA ARG A 83 4.21 -9.87 -6.02
C ARG A 83 4.08 -10.01 -4.49
N GLY A 84 5.17 -10.35 -3.81
CA GLY A 84 5.40 -10.29 -2.37
C GLY A 84 6.34 -9.11 -2.06
N ASN A 85 5.99 -8.32 -1.06
CA ASN A 85 6.44 -6.94 -0.98
C ASN A 85 7.68 -6.84 -0.10
N VAL A 86 8.83 -6.56 -0.71
CA VAL A 86 10.06 -6.23 0.03
C VAL A 86 10.36 -4.74 -0.13
N VAL A 87 10.08 -3.97 0.93
CA VAL A 87 10.25 -2.52 0.94
C VAL A 87 11.52 -2.14 1.70
N PHE A 88 12.33 -1.25 1.12
CA PHE A 88 13.56 -0.74 1.70
C PHE A 88 13.52 0.78 1.82
N SER A 89 13.64 1.33 3.03
CA SER A 89 13.88 2.77 3.20
C SER A 89 15.08 3.24 2.38
N THR A 90 14.95 4.39 1.72
CA THR A 90 16.00 4.99 0.88
C THR A 90 17.14 5.63 1.64
N ARG A 91 16.99 5.79 2.97
CA ARG A 91 17.93 6.56 3.80
C ARG A 91 18.46 5.79 4.99
N ASP A 92 17.81 4.68 5.36
CA ASP A 92 18.19 3.84 6.49
C ASP A 92 17.73 2.41 6.23
N LEU A 93 18.66 1.52 5.88
CA LEU A 93 18.36 0.13 5.54
C LEU A 93 17.80 -0.68 6.73
N ARG A 94 17.83 -0.15 7.97
CA ARG A 94 17.17 -0.76 9.13
C ARG A 94 15.66 -0.53 9.15
N ARG A 95 15.17 0.45 8.39
CA ARG A 95 13.74 0.74 8.24
C ARG A 95 13.20 0.03 7.00
N THR A 96 12.72 -1.19 7.20
CA THR A 96 12.11 -1.99 6.14
C THR A 96 10.62 -2.14 6.40
N PHE A 97 9.90 -2.54 5.35
CA PHE A 97 8.51 -2.95 5.49
C PHE A 97 8.28 -4.18 4.61
N GLN A 98 7.58 -5.16 5.15
CA GLN A 98 7.15 -6.33 4.40
C GLN A 98 5.73 -6.66 4.82
N TYR A 99 4.95 -7.21 3.90
CA TYR A 99 3.63 -7.73 4.22
C TYR A 99 3.27 -8.91 3.34
N TRP A 100 2.35 -9.72 3.83
CA TRP A 100 1.70 -10.80 3.09
C TRP A 100 0.25 -10.97 3.56
N THR A 101 -0.62 -11.29 2.61
CA THR A 101 -2.04 -11.59 2.84
C THR A 101 -2.25 -13.10 2.89
N ALA A 102 -3.40 -13.54 3.38
CA ALA A 102 -3.76 -14.96 3.37
C ALA A 102 -3.70 -15.51 1.93
N GLY A 103 -2.91 -16.57 1.71
CA GLY A 103 -2.68 -17.16 0.39
C GLY A 103 -1.44 -16.64 -0.36
N ASN A 104 -0.73 -15.65 0.18
CA ASN A 104 0.55 -15.15 -0.35
C ASN A 104 1.69 -15.17 0.69
N GLU A 105 1.57 -16.04 1.70
CA GLU A 105 2.58 -16.21 2.75
C GLU A 105 3.94 -16.55 2.12
N HIS A 106 4.97 -15.77 2.41
CA HIS A 106 6.36 -16.03 1.99
C HIS A 106 6.66 -16.18 0.48
N GLY A 107 5.79 -15.70 -0.42
CA GLY A 107 6.05 -15.83 -1.86
C GLY A 107 6.18 -17.28 -2.34
N SER A 108 5.61 -18.23 -1.59
CA SER A 108 5.37 -19.58 -2.08
C SER A 108 4.33 -19.51 -3.20
N TYR A 109 4.84 -19.62 -4.43
CA TYR A 109 4.10 -20.05 -5.61
C TYR A 109 4.16 -21.57 -5.70
#